data_AF-A0A7W4AWC3-F1
#
_entry.id   AF-A0A7W4AWC3-F1
#
_cell.length_a   1.000
_cell.length_b   1.000
_cell.length_c   1.000
_cell.angle_alpha   90.00
_cell.angle_beta   90.00
_cell.angle_gamma   90.00
#
_symmetry.space_group_name_H-M   'P 1'
#
loop_
_entity.id
_entity.type
_entity.pdbx_description
1 polymer ?
#
loop_
_entity_poly.entity_id
_entity_poly.type
_entity_poly.pdbx_seq_one_letter_code
_entity_poly.pdbx_strand_id
1 'polypeptide(L)'
;MLLIRDFGVFTAKEYDRFRNGSSVLKEQLPAQPSVFYKNEWNGWNEFTGIEHKKEEVNIQEIQKIAIEMGIKTKEEWRMAVTTKQIDAPLFVSKVQGFSNWTQFLNTDKYRDFKELLSFTRSLGIKTQTDWRGWCRDNERPQDVPFDLHTHYKDSFLSLERPNNISFWRYIFVGE
;
A
#
# COMPACT_ATOMS: atom_id res chain seq x y z
N MET A 1 -11.94 -29.66 -21.65
CA MET A 1 -11.75 -29.21 -20.24
C MET A 1 -11.55 -30.34 -19.22
N LEU A 2 -11.87 -31.62 -19.52
CA LEU A 2 -11.71 -32.75 -18.58
C LEU A 2 -10.24 -33.02 -18.20
N LEU A 3 -9.31 -32.96 -19.17
CA LEU A 3 -7.89 -33.24 -18.95
C LEU A 3 -7.28 -32.43 -17.77
N ILE A 4 -7.53 -31.13 -17.69
CA ILE A 4 -6.88 -30.26 -16.68
C ILE A 4 -7.37 -30.59 -15.26
N ARG A 5 -8.65 -31.01 -15.15
CA ARG A 5 -9.27 -31.40 -13.87
C ARG A 5 -8.74 -32.76 -13.40
N ASP A 6 -8.61 -33.71 -14.31
CA ASP A 6 -8.15 -35.08 -14.03
C ASP A 6 -6.68 -35.12 -13.59
N PHE A 7 -5.86 -34.17 -14.06
CA PHE A 7 -4.44 -34.05 -13.71
C PHE A 7 -4.18 -33.12 -12.50
N GLY A 8 -5.22 -32.66 -11.80
CA GLY A 8 -5.07 -31.88 -10.57
C GLY A 8 -4.44 -30.49 -10.78
N VAL A 9 -4.76 -29.84 -11.90
CA VAL A 9 -4.23 -28.52 -12.26
C VAL A 9 -5.25 -27.45 -11.87
N PHE A 10 -4.91 -26.60 -10.90
CA PHE A 10 -5.91 -25.78 -10.20
C PHE A 10 -5.69 -24.28 -10.34
N THR A 11 -4.48 -23.87 -10.70
CA THR A 11 -4.11 -22.46 -10.87
C THR A 11 -3.54 -22.19 -12.26
N ALA A 12 -3.55 -20.93 -12.68
CA ALA A 12 -2.92 -20.50 -13.93
C ALA A 12 -1.43 -20.88 -14.02
N LYS A 13 -0.71 -20.81 -12.89
CA LYS A 13 0.71 -21.19 -12.81
C LYS A 13 0.94 -22.70 -12.91
N GLU A 14 0.03 -23.50 -12.36
CA GLU A 14 0.09 -24.96 -12.52
C GLU A 14 -0.27 -25.35 -13.94
N TYR A 15 -1.24 -24.69 -14.56
CA TYR A 15 -1.58 -24.91 -15.96
C TYR A 15 -0.41 -24.63 -16.88
N ASP A 16 0.29 -23.51 -16.69
CA ASP A 16 1.45 -23.20 -17.50
C ASP A 16 2.58 -24.22 -17.30
N ARG A 17 2.83 -24.65 -16.05
CA ARG A 17 3.79 -25.74 -15.76
C ARG A 17 3.38 -27.06 -16.40
N PHE A 18 2.11 -27.44 -16.28
CA PHE A 18 1.56 -28.67 -16.84
C PHE A 18 1.69 -28.68 -18.37
N ARG A 19 1.25 -27.60 -19.02
CA ARG A 19 1.40 -27.39 -20.46
C ARG A 19 2.87 -27.49 -20.88
N ASN A 20 3.77 -26.86 -20.14
CA ASN A 20 5.18 -26.84 -20.48
C ASN A 20 5.93 -28.14 -20.12
N GLY A 21 5.28 -29.08 -19.44
CA GLY A 21 5.86 -30.36 -19.03
C GLY A 21 6.09 -31.36 -20.17
N SER A 22 5.48 -31.16 -21.34
CA SER A 22 5.69 -32.01 -22.52
C SER A 22 5.41 -31.26 -23.83
N SER A 23 6.12 -31.61 -24.91
CA SER A 23 5.84 -31.09 -26.26
C SER A 23 4.41 -31.41 -26.71
N VAL A 24 3.92 -32.61 -26.41
CA VAL A 24 2.55 -33.05 -26.74
C VAL A 24 1.50 -32.16 -26.06
N LEU A 25 1.72 -31.80 -24.79
CA LEU A 25 0.82 -30.91 -24.05
C LEU A 25 0.87 -29.48 -24.58
N LYS A 26 2.03 -28.99 -25.02
CA LYS A 26 2.14 -27.66 -25.65
C LYS A 26 1.35 -27.52 -26.94
N GLU A 27 1.22 -28.62 -27.69
CA GLU A 27 0.44 -28.68 -28.93
C GLU A 27 -1.06 -28.81 -28.66
N GLN A 28 -1.44 -29.58 -27.64
CA GLN A 28 -2.85 -29.82 -27.29
C GLN A 28 -3.50 -28.69 -26.47
N LEU A 29 -2.70 -27.91 -25.74
CA LEU A 29 -3.19 -26.90 -24.81
C LEU A 29 -2.75 -25.49 -25.25
N PRO A 30 -3.70 -24.52 -25.36
CA PRO A 30 -3.37 -23.17 -25.75
C PRO A 30 -2.51 -22.47 -24.68
N ALA A 31 -1.56 -21.66 -25.11
CA ALA A 31 -0.74 -20.84 -24.20
C ALA A 31 -1.60 -19.79 -23.47
N GLN A 32 -2.67 -19.30 -24.10
CA GLN A 32 -3.60 -18.33 -23.54
C GLN A 32 -5.04 -18.84 -23.63
N PRO A 33 -5.49 -19.67 -22.66
CA PRO A 33 -6.83 -20.24 -22.66
C PRO A 33 -7.94 -19.19 -22.70
N SER A 34 -7.76 -18.06 -22.01
CA SER A 34 -8.74 -16.96 -21.99
C SER A 34 -8.95 -16.29 -23.34
N VAL A 35 -7.95 -16.37 -24.23
CA VAL A 35 -8.05 -15.83 -25.59
C VAL A 35 -8.54 -16.90 -26.55
N PHE A 36 -8.05 -18.14 -26.41
CA PHE A 36 -8.43 -19.25 -27.27
C PHE A 36 -9.90 -19.65 -27.09
N TYR A 37 -10.37 -19.72 -25.84
CA TYR A 37 -11.76 -20.03 -25.49
C TYR A 37 -12.61 -18.78 -25.28
N LYS A 38 -12.28 -17.64 -25.89
CA LYS A 38 -12.87 -16.31 -25.58
C LYS A 38 -14.40 -16.29 -25.42
N ASN A 39 -15.13 -17.04 -26.25
CA ASN A 39 -16.60 -17.07 -26.23
C ASN A 39 -17.19 -17.98 -25.14
N GLU A 40 -16.39 -18.90 -24.60
CA GLU A 40 -16.75 -19.90 -23.58
C GLU A 40 -15.96 -19.67 -22.27
N TRP A 41 -15.14 -18.61 -22.21
CA TRP A 41 -14.24 -18.37 -21.10
C TRP A 41 -14.96 -17.62 -19.97
N ASN A 42 -15.33 -18.39 -18.95
CA ASN A 42 -15.97 -17.87 -17.74
C ASN A 42 -14.98 -17.67 -16.57
N GLY A 43 -13.68 -17.71 -16.85
CA GLY A 43 -12.62 -17.52 -15.87
C GLY A 43 -11.93 -18.81 -15.43
N TRP A 44 -10.86 -18.64 -14.65
CA TRP A 44 -10.03 -19.76 -14.19
C TRP A 44 -10.81 -20.73 -13.29
N ASN A 45 -11.77 -20.27 -12.51
CA ASN A 45 -12.54 -21.11 -11.60
C ASN A 45 -13.35 -22.17 -12.34
N GLU A 46 -14.06 -21.78 -13.42
CA GLU A 46 -14.81 -22.74 -14.24
C GLU A 46 -13.85 -23.62 -15.06
N PHE A 47 -12.76 -23.04 -15.56
CA PHE A 47 -11.78 -23.76 -16.37
C PHE A 47 -11.05 -24.88 -15.60
N THR A 48 -10.62 -24.62 -14.37
CA THR A 48 -9.94 -25.62 -13.51
C THR A 48 -10.91 -26.41 -12.63
N GLY A 49 -12.18 -25.98 -12.54
CA GLY A 49 -13.18 -26.59 -11.66
C GLY A 49 -12.95 -26.34 -10.17
N ILE A 50 -12.00 -25.46 -9.82
CA ILE A 50 -11.77 -25.04 -8.43
C ILE A 50 -12.31 -23.64 -8.20
N GLU A 51 -13.26 -23.57 -7.28
CA GLU A 51 -13.67 -22.30 -6.71
C GLU A 51 -12.60 -21.83 -5.71
N HIS A 52 -11.74 -20.92 -6.16
CA HIS A 52 -10.88 -20.18 -5.25
C HIS A 52 -11.77 -19.25 -4.44
N LYS A 53 -12.23 -19.71 -3.27
CA LYS A 53 -12.86 -18.84 -2.28
C LYS A 53 -11.87 -17.71 -2.00
N LYS A 54 -12.25 -16.47 -2.31
CA LYS A 54 -11.56 -15.32 -1.72
C LYS A 54 -11.71 -15.51 -0.23
N GLU A 55 -10.60 -15.72 0.47
CA GLU A 55 -10.61 -15.64 1.93
C GLU A 55 -11.25 -14.30 2.28
N GLU A 56 -12.40 -14.35 2.94
CA GLU A 56 -13.11 -13.17 3.43
C GLU A 56 -12.32 -12.63 4.61
N VAL A 57 -11.22 -11.95 4.30
CA VAL A 57 -10.40 -11.30 5.31
C VAL A 57 -11.19 -10.12 5.86
N ASN A 58 -11.55 -10.19 7.14
CA ASN A 58 -12.18 -9.08 7.84
C ASN A 58 -11.15 -7.97 8.07
N ILE A 59 -11.23 -6.91 7.27
CA ILE A 59 -10.27 -5.80 7.34
C ILE A 59 -10.28 -5.10 8.70
N GLN A 60 -11.43 -5.04 9.38
CA GLN A 60 -11.55 -4.35 10.67
C GLN A 60 -10.82 -5.12 11.78
N GLU A 61 -10.84 -6.45 11.70
CA GLU A 61 -10.15 -7.32 12.66
C GLU A 61 -8.62 -7.18 12.53
N ILE A 62 -8.11 -7.28 11.31
CA ILE A 62 -6.67 -7.12 11.07
C ILE A 62 -6.18 -5.68 11.32
N GLN A 63 -7.04 -4.68 11.11
CA GLN A 63 -6.77 -3.29 11.47
C GLN A 63 -6.64 -3.13 12.99
N LYS A 64 -7.55 -3.72 13.77
CA LYS A 64 -7.49 -3.69 15.23
C LYS A 64 -6.20 -4.31 15.75
N ILE A 65 -5.81 -5.47 15.21
CA ILE A 65 -4.55 -6.15 15.55
C ILE A 65 -3.35 -5.25 15.22
N ALA A 66 -3.33 -4.60 14.05
CA ALA A 66 -2.26 -3.69 13.67
C ALA A 66 -2.09 -2.54 14.68
N ILE A 67 -3.22 -1.95 15.09
CA ILE A 67 -3.25 -0.84 16.06
C ILE A 67 -2.80 -1.32 17.45
N GLU A 68 -3.29 -2.46 17.92
CA GLU A 68 -2.92 -3.04 19.22
C GLU A 68 -1.44 -3.43 19.30
N MET A 69 -0.87 -3.91 18.19
CA MET A 69 0.57 -4.19 18.08
C MET A 69 1.42 -2.93 17.90
N GLY A 70 0.80 -1.75 17.77
CA GLY A 70 1.51 -0.50 17.57
C GLY A 70 2.20 -0.38 16.21
N ILE A 71 1.69 -1.07 15.19
CA ILE A 71 2.20 -1.00 13.82
C ILE A 71 1.83 0.37 13.24
N LYS A 72 2.85 1.13 12.82
CA LYS A 72 2.70 2.49 12.29
C LYS A 72 3.11 2.61 10.83
N THR A 73 3.84 1.63 10.30
CA THR A 73 4.33 1.67 8.92
C THR A 73 3.92 0.45 8.12
N LYS A 74 3.90 0.63 6.80
CA LYS A 74 3.70 -0.46 5.84
C LYS A 74 4.80 -1.52 5.93
N GLU A 75 6.01 -1.09 6.23
CA GLU A 75 7.19 -1.93 6.38
C GLU A 75 7.07 -2.79 7.65
N GLU A 76 6.65 -2.21 8.77
CA GLU A 76 6.33 -2.95 10.00
C GLU A 76 5.20 -3.96 9.78
N TRP A 77 4.13 -3.56 9.07
CA TRP A 77 3.05 -4.49 8.70
C TRP A 77 3.59 -5.69 7.91
N ARG A 78 4.38 -5.44 6.87
CA ARG A 78 4.98 -6.50 6.05
C ARG A 78 5.89 -7.40 6.87
N MET A 79 6.68 -6.84 7.77
CA MET A 79 7.55 -7.60 8.66
C MET A 79 6.74 -8.47 9.62
N ALA A 80 5.69 -7.93 10.24
CA ALA A 80 4.81 -8.65 11.15
C ALA A 80 4.11 -9.83 10.45
N VAL A 81 3.60 -9.62 9.24
CA VAL A 81 3.00 -10.70 8.42
C VAL A 81 4.04 -11.73 7.96
N THR A 82 5.20 -11.29 7.47
CA THR A 82 6.24 -12.19 6.95
C THR A 82 6.85 -13.05 8.05
N THR A 83 7.02 -12.48 9.25
CA THR A 83 7.49 -13.20 10.44
C THR A 83 6.37 -13.97 11.14
N LYS A 84 5.16 -14.00 10.57
CA LYS A 84 3.98 -14.69 11.09
C LYS A 84 3.55 -14.24 12.49
N GLN A 85 3.84 -13.00 12.86
CA GLN A 85 3.30 -12.38 14.08
C GLN A 85 1.83 -11.99 13.92
N ILE A 86 1.42 -11.68 12.69
CA ILE A 86 0.03 -11.43 12.32
C ILE A 86 -0.36 -12.43 11.24
N ASP A 87 -1.48 -13.13 11.45
CA ASP A 87 -2.12 -13.94 10.42
C ASP A 87 -3.01 -13.04 9.55
N ALA A 88 -2.41 -12.45 8.51
CA ALA A 88 -3.08 -11.53 7.60
C ALA A 88 -2.42 -11.54 6.21
N PRO A 89 -3.11 -11.08 5.15
CA PRO A 89 -2.53 -10.99 3.83
C PRO A 89 -1.42 -9.94 3.75
N LEU A 90 -0.29 -10.33 3.15
CA LEU A 90 0.87 -9.45 2.94
C LEU A 90 0.53 -8.22 2.08
N PHE A 91 -0.42 -8.37 1.15
CA PHE A 91 -0.94 -7.29 0.32
C PHE A 91 -2.34 -6.88 0.79
N VAL A 92 -2.43 -6.25 1.96
CA VAL A 92 -3.70 -5.72 2.50
C VAL A 92 -4.42 -4.77 1.52
N SER A 93 -3.68 -4.12 0.62
CA SER A 93 -4.24 -3.30 -0.46
C SER A 93 -5.13 -4.04 -1.46
N LYS A 94 -5.11 -5.38 -1.47
CA LYS A 94 -6.00 -6.23 -2.29
C LYS A 94 -7.22 -6.74 -1.51
N VAL A 95 -7.28 -6.48 -0.21
CA VAL A 95 -8.40 -6.87 0.66
C VAL A 95 -9.56 -5.91 0.44
N GLN A 96 -10.77 -6.47 0.37
CA GLN A 96 -11.99 -5.69 0.22
C GLN A 96 -12.17 -4.77 1.45
N GLY A 97 -12.43 -3.48 1.19
CA GLY A 97 -12.58 -2.47 2.24
C GLY A 97 -11.29 -1.72 2.59
N PHE A 98 -10.13 -2.08 2.02
CA PHE A 98 -8.92 -1.29 2.20
C PHE A 98 -9.00 0.01 1.39
N SER A 99 -8.89 1.15 2.08
CA SER A 99 -8.86 2.46 1.45
C SER A 99 -7.42 2.94 1.24
N ASN A 100 -6.69 3.20 2.32
CA ASN A 100 -5.31 3.65 2.32
C ASN A 100 -4.62 3.32 3.66
N TRP A 101 -3.28 3.39 3.68
CA TRP A 101 -2.48 3.08 4.88
C TRP A 101 -2.77 4.00 6.06
N THR A 102 -3.08 5.27 5.79
CA THR A 102 -3.34 6.25 6.84
C THR A 102 -4.59 5.91 7.63
N GLN A 103 -5.68 5.59 6.91
CA GLN A 103 -6.93 5.14 7.52
C GLN A 103 -6.78 3.74 8.14
N PHE A 104 -6.03 2.84 7.50
CA PHE A 104 -5.82 1.48 7.99
C PHE A 104 -5.04 1.45 9.30
N LEU A 105 -3.96 2.22 9.44
CA LEU A 105 -3.13 2.26 10.64
C LEU A 105 -3.55 3.35 11.63
N ASN A 106 -4.62 4.10 11.33
CA ASN A 106 -5.08 5.25 12.09
C ASN A 106 -3.96 6.28 12.34
N THR A 107 -3.12 6.52 11.33
CA THR A 107 -2.00 7.47 11.39
C THR A 107 -2.43 8.88 10.99
N ASP A 108 -3.73 9.18 10.98
CA ASP A 108 -4.31 10.46 10.55
C ASP A 108 -3.96 11.66 11.45
N LYS A 109 -3.24 11.44 12.56
CA LYS A 109 -2.74 12.53 13.39
C LYS A 109 -1.38 12.97 12.89
N TYR A 110 -1.38 13.87 11.91
CA TYR A 110 -0.25 14.76 11.73
C TYR A 110 -0.09 15.61 12.99
N ARG A 111 1.16 15.85 13.35
CA ARG A 111 1.50 16.61 14.54
C ARG A 111 1.00 18.04 14.49
N ASP A 112 0.91 18.68 15.65
CA ASP A 112 0.40 20.04 15.71
C ASP A 112 1.32 21.03 15.00
N PHE A 113 0.74 22.12 14.48
CA PHE A 113 1.51 23.12 13.74
C PHE A 113 2.70 23.68 14.56
N LYS A 114 2.54 23.84 15.87
CA LYS A 114 3.63 24.30 16.76
C LYS A 114 4.77 23.29 16.87
N GLU A 115 4.42 22.00 17.01
CA GLU A 115 5.41 20.91 16.99
C GLU A 115 6.07 20.82 15.62
N LEU A 116 5.30 21.14 14.55
CA LEU A 116 5.83 21.25 13.21
C LEU A 116 6.99 22.20 13.10
N LEU A 117 6.79 23.43 13.58
CA LEU A 117 7.81 24.48 13.56
C LEU A 117 9.07 24.07 14.32
N SER A 118 8.91 23.49 15.52
CA SER A 118 10.05 23.08 16.34
C SER A 118 10.95 22.07 15.63
N PHE A 119 10.36 21.05 15.00
CA PHE A 119 11.14 20.05 14.27
C PHE A 119 11.70 20.59 12.95
N THR A 120 10.94 21.36 12.17
CA THR A 120 11.48 21.85 10.89
C THR A 120 12.67 22.78 11.12
N ARG A 121 12.64 23.54 12.23
CA ARG A 121 13.76 24.39 12.66
C ARG A 121 14.93 23.58 13.22
N SER A 122 14.69 22.47 13.91
CA SER A 122 15.77 21.61 14.41
C SER A 122 16.57 20.91 13.30
N LEU A 123 15.99 20.76 12.11
CA LEU A 123 16.67 20.19 10.94
C LEU A 123 17.65 21.17 10.26
N GLY A 124 17.57 22.48 10.55
CA GLY A 124 18.43 23.49 9.93
C GLY A 124 18.19 23.73 8.43
N ILE A 125 17.12 23.16 7.86
CA ILE A 125 16.67 23.41 6.48
C ILE A 125 16.12 24.83 6.34
N LYS A 126 16.24 25.45 5.16
CA LYS A 126 15.85 26.85 4.95
C LYS A 126 14.83 27.05 3.84
N THR A 127 14.76 26.12 2.90
CA THR A 127 13.92 26.24 1.70
C THR A 127 13.05 25.01 1.47
N GLN A 128 12.00 25.18 0.65
CA GLN A 128 11.17 24.06 0.20
C GLN A 128 11.99 23.00 -0.55
N THR A 129 12.99 23.43 -1.32
CA THR A 129 13.88 22.53 -2.06
C THR A 129 14.70 21.68 -1.09
N ASP A 130 15.23 22.28 -0.02
CA ASP A 130 15.96 21.56 1.03
C ASP A 130 15.06 20.54 1.73
N TRP A 131 13.80 20.90 2.03
CA TRP A 131 12.83 19.98 2.62
C TRP A 131 12.57 18.77 1.73
N ARG A 132 12.39 18.99 0.42
CA ARG A 132 12.17 17.89 -0.54
C ARG A 132 13.40 16.99 -0.67
N GLY A 133 14.60 17.58 -0.67
CA GLY A 133 15.85 16.83 -0.63
C GLY A 133 15.96 16.00 0.65
N TRP A 134 15.72 16.62 1.80
CA TRP A 134 15.74 15.96 3.10
C TRP A 134 14.76 14.79 3.17
N CYS A 135 13.52 14.95 2.70
CA CYS A 135 12.51 13.88 2.66
C CYS A 135 12.88 12.71 1.75
N ARG A 136 13.71 12.94 0.73
CA ARG A 136 14.19 11.90 -0.18
C ARG A 136 15.35 11.14 0.45
N ASP A 137 16.23 11.88 1.11
CA ASP A 137 17.51 11.35 1.61
C ASP A 137 17.40 10.81 3.05
N ASN A 138 16.29 11.07 3.74
CA ASN A 138 16.02 10.66 5.13
C ASN A 138 14.63 10.04 5.28
N GLU A 139 14.44 9.30 6.36
CA GLU A 139 13.14 8.75 6.73
C GLU A 139 12.26 9.83 7.37
N ARG A 140 11.38 10.44 6.56
CA ARG A 140 10.41 11.44 7.04
C ARG A 140 9.47 10.80 8.06
N PRO A 141 9.29 11.39 9.26
CA PRO A 141 8.31 10.93 10.23
C PRO A 141 6.90 10.85 9.66
N GLN A 142 6.15 9.80 10.02
CA GLN A 142 4.81 9.55 9.47
C GLN A 142 3.79 10.61 9.91
N ASP A 143 4.00 11.22 11.07
CA ASP A 143 3.22 12.33 11.63
C ASP A 143 3.56 13.69 10.99
N VAL A 144 4.45 13.72 9.98
CA VAL A 144 4.79 14.93 9.22
C VAL A 144 4.38 14.77 7.76
N PRO A 145 3.41 15.54 7.23
CA PRO A 145 3.00 15.38 5.84
C PRO A 145 4.14 15.74 4.87
N PHE A 146 4.19 15.09 3.72
CA PHE A 146 5.16 15.43 2.67
C PHE A 146 4.94 16.85 2.14
N ASP A 147 3.68 17.19 1.85
CA ASP A 147 3.28 18.53 1.45
C ASP A 147 2.82 19.34 2.68
N LEU A 148 3.80 19.98 3.33
CA LEU A 148 3.56 20.86 4.47
C LEU A 148 2.60 22.00 4.13
N HIS A 149 2.71 22.56 2.92
CA HIS A 149 1.88 23.70 2.52
C HIS A 149 0.43 23.30 2.44
N THR A 150 0.10 22.21 1.76
CA THR A 150 -1.29 21.76 1.64
C THR A 150 -1.91 21.47 3.00
N HIS A 151 -1.16 20.92 3.96
CA HIS A 151 -1.72 20.54 5.26
C HIS A 151 -1.80 21.69 6.26
N TYR A 152 -0.82 22.59 6.31
CA TYR A 152 -0.73 23.63 7.35
C TYR A 152 -0.98 25.05 6.84
N LYS A 153 -1.45 25.21 5.60
CA LYS A 153 -1.77 26.52 5.03
C LYS A 153 -2.74 27.30 5.91
N ASP A 154 -3.82 26.68 6.36
CA ASP A 154 -4.84 27.37 7.15
C ASP A 154 -4.31 27.75 8.54
N SER A 155 -3.54 26.87 9.18
CA SER A 155 -2.81 27.17 10.42
C SER A 155 -1.88 28.36 10.23
N PHE A 156 -1.13 28.41 9.12
CA PHE A 156 -0.27 29.54 8.79
C PHE A 156 -1.08 30.82 8.55
N LEU A 157 -2.18 30.75 7.80
CA LEU A 157 -3.02 31.92 7.48
C LEU A 157 -3.67 32.53 8.72
N SER A 158 -4.02 31.71 9.72
CA SER A 158 -4.62 32.17 10.98
C SER A 158 -3.69 32.95 11.92
N LEU A 159 -2.38 33.00 11.65
CA LEU A 159 -1.43 33.71 12.49
C LEU A 159 -1.43 35.22 12.22
N GLU A 160 -1.43 36.02 13.30
CA GLU A 160 -1.01 37.42 13.26
C GLU A 160 0.50 37.47 12.96
N ARG A 161 0.88 37.97 11.78
CA ARG A 161 2.28 37.97 11.32
C ARG A 161 2.64 39.22 10.53
N PRO A 162 3.92 39.62 10.48
CA PRO A 162 4.39 40.74 9.67
C PRO A 162 4.01 40.56 8.20
N ASN A 163 3.60 41.65 7.54
CA ASN A 163 3.33 41.63 6.11
C ASN A 163 4.59 41.14 5.35
N ASN A 164 4.39 40.27 4.36
CA ASN A 164 5.38 39.81 3.37
C ASN A 164 6.25 38.58 3.71
N ILE A 165 5.95 37.81 4.76
CA ILE A 165 6.65 36.52 5.02
C ILE A 165 5.96 35.37 4.28
N SER A 166 6.72 34.57 3.54
CA SER A 166 6.21 33.37 2.87
C SER A 166 6.03 32.19 3.83
N PHE A 167 5.10 31.29 3.51
CA PHE A 167 4.86 30.06 4.27
C PHE A 167 6.16 29.28 4.57
N TRP A 168 6.98 29.08 3.53
CA TRP A 168 8.24 28.33 3.65
C TRP A 168 9.26 29.04 4.52
N ARG A 169 9.37 30.37 4.42
CA ARG A 169 10.25 31.16 5.28
C ARG A 169 9.85 31.04 6.74
N TYR A 170 8.56 31.14 7.02
CA TYR A 170 8.02 31.07 8.38
C TYR A 170 8.25 29.71 9.05
N ILE A 171 7.99 28.62 8.33
CA ILE A 171 8.14 27.27 8.88
C ILE A 171 9.60 26.91 9.16
N PHE A 172 10.49 27.24 8.24
CA PHE A 172 11.88 26.80 8.31
C PHE A 172 12.78 27.73 9.13
N VAL A 173 12.51 29.04 9.08
CA VAL A 173 13.39 30.04 9.72
C VAL A 173 12.67 30.84 10.80
N GLY A 174 11.39 31.16 10.58
CA GLY A 174 10.61 32.02 11.47
C GLY A 174 10.37 33.40 10.87
N GLU A 175 10.00 34.34 11.75
CA GLU A 175 9.77 35.74 11.42
C GLU A 175 11.07 36.47 11.05
#